data_AF-A0A2A9CI81-F1
#
_entry.id   AF-A0A2A9CI81-F1
#
_cell.length_a   1.000
_cell.length_b   1.000
_cell.length_c   1.000
_cell.angle_alpha   90.00
_cell.angle_beta   90.00
_cell.angle_gamma   90.00
#
_symmetry.space_group_name_H-M   'P 1'
#
loop_
_entity.id
_entity.type
_entity.pdbx_description
1 polymer ?
#
loop_
_entity_poly.entity_id
_entity_poly.type
_entity_poly.pdbx_seq_one_letter_code
_entity_poly.pdbx_strand_id
1 'polypeptide(L)'
;MIKAKASLSVKLALILQIIWYFMFFTNFIGVMGSRSSLLQNIIWLGIPLVGIITSLIYLLKFSFTRVALTTLTLSLPICLLWILISGISKM
;
A
#
# COMPACT_ATOMS: atom_id res chain seq x y z
N MET A 1 13.92 9.68 -27.92
CA MET A 1 13.20 9.64 -26.64
C MET A 1 11.78 9.14 -26.90
N ILE A 2 11.59 7.83 -26.94
CA ILE A 2 10.30 7.23 -27.31
C ILE A 2 9.38 7.39 -26.10
N LYS A 3 8.35 8.24 -26.22
CA LYS A 3 7.24 8.31 -25.26
C LYS A 3 6.52 6.96 -25.29
N ALA A 4 6.96 6.04 -24.44
CA ALA A 4 6.30 4.75 -24.25
C ALA A 4 4.87 5.03 -23.77
N LYS A 5 3.89 4.68 -24.59
CA LYS A 5 2.49 4.68 -24.22
C LYS A 5 2.37 3.75 -23.01
N ALA A 6 2.14 4.31 -21.82
CA ALA A 6 2.04 3.51 -20.60
C ALA A 6 0.96 2.43 -20.80
N SER A 7 1.34 1.17 -20.58
CA SER A 7 0.42 0.04 -20.71
C SER A 7 -0.77 0.23 -19.76
N LEU A 8 -1.92 -0.36 -20.10
CA LEU A 8 -3.14 -0.24 -19.29
C LEU A 8 -2.87 -0.59 -17.81
N SER A 9 -2.03 -1.61 -17.56
CA SER A 9 -1.60 -2.01 -16.22
C SER A 9 -0.85 -0.91 -15.46
N VAL A 10 0.03 -0.15 -16.12
CA VAL A 10 0.78 0.95 -15.48
C VAL A 10 -0.15 2.13 -15.16
N LYS A 11 -1.15 2.39 -16.00
CA LYS A 11 -2.17 3.42 -15.73
C LYS A 11 -3.03 3.05 -14.52
N LEU A 12 -3.49 1.80 -14.46
CA LEU A 12 -4.26 1.30 -13.32
C LEU A 12 -3.42 1.32 -12.04
N ALA A 13 -2.15 0.92 -12.12
CA ALA A 13 -1.23 1.00 -10.99
C ALA A 13 -1.03 2.44 -10.50
N LEU A 14 -0.98 3.44 -11.40
CA LEU A 14 -0.92 4.86 -11.03
C LEU A 14 -2.17 5.32 -10.27
N ILE A 15 -3.36 4.92 -10.73
CA ILE A 15 -4.61 5.26 -10.03
C ILE A 15 -4.61 4.62 -8.64
N LEU A 16 -4.29 3.33 -8.56
CA LEU A 16 -4.18 2.60 -7.29
C LEU A 16 -3.11 3.21 -6.37
N GLN A 17 -2.00 3.71 -6.92
CA GLN A 17 -0.94 4.35 -6.16
C GLN A 17 -1.40 5.68 -5.55
N ILE A 18 -2.16 6.49 -6.29
CA ILE A 18 -2.73 7.74 -5.78
C ILE A 18 -3.74 7.44 -4.67
N ILE A 19 -4.62 6.45 -4.89
CA ILE A 19 -5.57 5.99 -3.88
C ILE A 19 -4.83 5.50 -2.64
N TRP A 20 -3.77 4.71 -2.83
CA TRP A 20 -2.94 4.20 -1.74
C TRP A 20 -2.32 5.34 -0.93
N TYR A 21 -1.74 6.36 -1.56
CA TYR A 21 -1.20 7.52 -0.83
C TYR A 21 -2.28 8.23 -0.01
N PHE A 22 -3.44 8.49 -0.62
CA PHE A 22 -4.54 9.15 0.09
C PHE A 22 -4.98 8.34 1.31
N MET A 23 -5.16 7.03 1.16
CA MET A 23 -5.52 6.13 2.26
C MET A 23 -4.43 6.06 3.32
N PHE A 24 -3.16 5.93 2.92
CA PHE A 24 -2.02 5.84 3.83
C PHE A 24 -1.91 7.08 4.72
N PHE A 25 -1.94 8.29 4.13
CA PHE A 25 -1.82 9.53 4.89
C PHE A 25 -3.07 9.81 5.75
N THR A 26 -4.27 9.52 5.26
CA THR A 26 -5.49 9.69 6.07
C THR A 26 -5.55 8.70 7.24
N ASN A 27 -5.03 7.48 7.07
CA ASN A 27 -4.84 6.55 8.18
C ASN A 27 -3.74 7.01 9.15
N PHE A 28 -2.61 7.54 8.64
CA PHE A 28 -1.52 8.06 9.48
C PHE A 28 -1.97 9.24 10.37
N ILE A 29 -2.81 10.13 9.86
CA ILE A 29 -3.37 11.26 10.61
C ILE A 29 -4.49 10.79 11.59
N GLY A 30 -4.90 9.52 11.54
CA GLY A 30 -5.94 8.97 12.40
C GLY A 30 -7.38 9.31 11.97
N VAL A 31 -7.56 9.74 10.72
CA VAL A 31 -8.89 10.11 10.18
C VAL A 31 -9.69 8.85 9.83
N MET A 32 -9.03 7.80 9.33
CA MET A 32 -9.65 6.53 8.96
C MET A 32 -9.62 5.52 10.11
N GLY A 33 -10.71 4.77 10.29
CA GLY A 33 -10.78 3.64 11.24
C GLY A 33 -11.11 3.99 12.70
N SER A 34 -11.17 5.26 13.07
CA SER A 34 -11.40 5.72 14.46
C SER A 34 -12.76 5.37 15.07
N ARG A 35 -13.73 4.92 14.27
CA ARG A 35 -15.11 4.67 14.69
C ARG A 35 -15.41 3.22 15.08
N SER A 36 -14.55 2.26 14.71
CA SER A 36 -14.78 0.84 14.99
C SER A 36 -13.46 0.07 14.97
N SER A 37 -13.23 -0.78 15.98
CA SER A 37 -12.05 -1.64 16.07
C SER A 37 -11.93 -2.62 14.91
N LEU A 38 -13.06 -3.16 14.43
CA LEU A 38 -13.07 -4.07 13.28
C LEU A 38 -12.69 -3.32 11.99
N LEU A 39 -13.24 -2.12 11.79
CA LEU A 39 -12.90 -1.27 10.65
C LEU A 39 -11.43 -0.84 10.69
N GLN A 40 -10.92 -0.50 11.87
CA GLN A 40 -9.52 -0.15 12.09
C GLN A 40 -8.59 -1.32 11.69
N ASN A 41 -8.88 -2.55 12.12
CA ASN A 41 -8.09 -3.72 11.77
C ASN A 41 -8.06 -3.98 10.26
N ILE A 42 -9.21 -3.86 9.60
CA ILE A 42 -9.30 -4.04 8.14
C ILE A 42 -8.49 -2.97 7.40
N ILE A 43 -8.60 -1.72 7.82
CA ILE A 43 -7.89 -0.59 7.18
C ILE A 43 -6.38 -0.69 7.41
N TRP A 44 -5.96 -1.03 8.63
CA TRP A 44 -4.55 -1.15 9.01
C TRP A 44 -3.80 -2.22 8.21
N LEU A 45 -4.46 -3.32 7.87
CA LEU A 45 -3.87 -4.37 7.04
C LEU A 45 -4.12 -4.17 5.53
N GLY A 46 -5.31 -3.68 5.17
CA GLY A 46 -5.75 -3.54 3.79
C GLY A 46 -4.94 -2.49 3.02
N ILE A 47 -4.67 -1.33 3.63
CA ILE A 47 -3.87 -0.28 2.99
C ILE A 47 -2.48 -0.77 2.60
N PRO A 48 -1.64 -1.30 3.52
CA PRO A 48 -0.30 -1.74 3.14
C PRO A 48 -0.34 -2.91 2.14
N LEU A 49 -1.34 -3.80 2.18
CA LEU A 49 -1.50 -4.84 1.16
C LEU A 49 -1.73 -4.27 -0.25
N VAL A 50 -2.59 -3.27 -0.39
CA VAL A 50 -2.79 -2.57 -1.67
C VAL A 50 -1.47 -1.95 -2.15
N GLY A 51 -0.69 -1.35 -1.25
CA GLY A 51 0.62 -0.77 -1.57
C GLY A 51 1.65 -1.80 -2.03
N ILE A 52 1.66 -2.99 -1.43
CA ILE A 52 2.52 -4.08 -1.89
C ILE A 52 2.12 -4.52 -3.30
N ILE A 53 0.82 -4.68 -3.56
CA ILE A 53 0.32 -5.08 -4.88
C ILE A 53 0.70 -4.06 -5.96
N THR A 54 0.50 -2.75 -5.71
CA THR A 54 0.87 -1.70 -6.68
C THR A 54 2.37 -1.68 -6.95
N SER A 55 3.18 -1.84 -5.90
CA SER A 55 4.64 -1.88 -6.01
C SER A 55 5.13 -3.05 -6.84
N LEU A 56 4.54 -4.25 -6.63
CA LEU A 56 4.88 -5.43 -7.43
C LEU A 56 4.56 -5.21 -8.92
N ILE A 57 3.42 -4.58 -9.25
CA ILE A 57 3.08 -4.26 -10.65
C ILE A 57 4.13 -3.34 -11.28
N TYR A 58 4.60 -2.32 -10.54
CA TYR A 58 5.64 -1.41 -11.03
C TYR A 58 7.00 -2.09 -11.22
N LEU A 59 7.42 -2.92 -10.27
CA LEU A 59 8.66 -3.68 -10.37
C LEU A 59 8.62 -4.65 -11.56
N LEU A 60 7.53 -5.39 -11.74
CA LEU A 60 7.37 -6.35 -12.86
C LEU A 60 7.34 -5.67 -14.23
N LYS A 61 6.93 -4.40 -14.30
CA LYS A 61 6.91 -3.61 -15.54
C LYS A 61 8.13 -2.70 -15.69
N PHE A 62 9.14 -2.81 -14.82
CA PHE A 62 10.34 -1.97 -14.80
C PHE A 62 10.04 -0.46 -14.92
N SER A 63 8.94 -0.03 -14.33
CA SER A 63 8.42 1.34 -14.44
C SER A 63 8.24 1.93 -13.06
N PHE A 64 8.66 3.19 -12.86
CA PHE A 64 8.55 3.89 -11.56
C PHE A 64 9.20 3.14 -10.38
N THR A 65 10.35 2.50 -10.59
CA THR A 65 11.04 1.67 -9.57
C THR A 65 11.25 2.39 -8.24
N ARG A 66 11.56 3.69 -8.25
CA ARG A 66 11.69 4.49 -7.01
C ARG A 66 10.38 4.53 -6.22
N VAL A 67 9.27 4.79 -6.90
CA VAL A 67 7.92 4.84 -6.30
C VAL A 67 7.54 3.48 -5.73
N ALA A 68 7.84 2.41 -6.46
CA ALA A 68 7.60 1.04 -6.01
C ALA A 68 8.39 0.70 -4.75
N LEU A 69 9.69 1.05 -4.70
CA LEU A 69 10.53 0.82 -3.54
C LEU A 69 10.09 1.63 -2.32
N THR A 70 9.73 2.90 -2.48
CA THR A 70 9.16 3.70 -1.37
C THR A 70 7.84 3.13 -0.86
N THR A 71 6.99 2.64 -1.75
CA THR A 71 5.68 2.09 -1.36
C THR A 71 5.84 0.75 -0.64
N LEU A 72 6.76 -0.11 -1.12
CA LEU A 72 7.14 -1.34 -0.42
C LEU A 72 7.73 -1.06 0.96
N THR A 73 8.69 -0.13 1.05
CA THR A 73 9.35 0.20 2.33
C THR A 73 8.38 0.80 3.35
N LEU A 74 7.33 1.50 2.92
CA LEU A 74 6.28 1.98 3.82
C LEU A 74 5.28 0.87 4.19
N SER A 75 4.96 -0.03 3.26
CA SER A 75 3.90 -1.04 3.46
C SER A 75 4.36 -2.32 4.17
N LEU A 76 5.53 -2.86 3.81
CA LEU A 76 6.05 -4.12 4.35
C LEU A 76 6.22 -4.10 5.87
N PRO A 77 6.85 -3.08 6.47
CA PRO A 77 7.01 -3.02 7.92
C PRO A 77 5.68 -3.04 8.66
N ILE A 78 4.65 -2.36 8.12
CA ILE A 78 3.32 -2.33 8.73
C ILE A 78 2.70 -3.74 8.72
N CYS A 79 2.77 -4.46 7.59
CA CYS A 79 2.31 -5.84 7.53
C CYS A 79 3.06 -6.75 8.52
N LEU A 80 4.38 -6.62 8.60
CA LEU A 80 5.21 -7.42 9.51
C LEU A 80 4.89 -7.13 10.97
N LEU A 81 4.80 -5.85 11.35
CA LEU A 81 4.41 -5.44 12.69
C LEU A 81 3.02 -5.95 13.04
N TRP A 82 2.08 -5.88 12.10
CA TRP A 82 0.72 -6.39 12.33
C TRP A 82 0.69 -7.89 12.60
N ILE A 83 1.44 -8.68 11.82
CA ILE A 83 1.57 -10.13 12.02
C ILE A 83 2.18 -10.42 13.40
N LEU A 84 3.24 -9.70 13.78
CA LEU A 84 3.89 -9.85 15.08
C LEU A 84 2.92 -9.53 16.24
N ILE A 85 2.24 -8.39 16.19
CA ILE A 85 1.28 -7.97 17.23
C ILE A 85 0.12 -8.97 17.32
N SER A 86 -0.46 -9.36 16.19
CA SER A 86 -1.58 -10.32 16.14
C SER A 86 -1.16 -11.73 16.58
N GLY A 87 0.10 -12.09 16.40
CA GLY A 87 0.67 -13.35 16.87
C GLY A 87 0.85 -13.36 18.39
N ILE A 88 1.40 -12.28 18.96
CA ILE A 88 1.56 -12.10 20.41
C ILE A 88 0.19 -12.11 21.10
N SER A 89 -0.82 -11.45 20.55
CA SER A 89 -2.15 -11.37 21.20
C SER A 89 -2.91 -12.70 21.23
N LYS A 90 -2.45 -13.72 20.51
CA LYS A 90 -3.07 -15.06 20.46
C LYS A 90 -2.35 -16.08 21.36
N MET A 91 -1.21 -15.73 21.94
CA MET A 91 -0.50 -16.50 22.97
C MET A 91 -1.01 -16.13 24.35
#